data_AF-A0A124BZ30-F1
#
_entry.id   AF-A0A124BZ30-F1
#
_cell.length_a   1.000
_cell.length_b   1.000
_cell.length_c   1.000
_cell.angle_alpha   90.00
_cell.angle_beta   90.00
_cell.angle_gamma   90.00
#
_symmetry.space_group_name_H-M   'P 1'
#
loop_
_entity.id
_entity.type
_entity.pdbx_description
1 polymer ?
#
loop_
_entity_poly.entity_id
_entity_poly.type
_entity_poly.pdbx_seq_one_letter_code
_entity_poly.pdbx_strand_id
1 'polypeptide(L)'
;MSTNAPISTNLPSHDADETMREAVDRFRTRMAAANRQFIQDRIDEIDARGLATEKEKIRMIQRWRHFGDLDQDEPASENNPDARHISNRFRQTRELAAVPALLAEDTHPLFALDGIHPPLLCTPEARQIFLDTLQEVFQRQAEEWAAAEGEDIPSEPIPRCEELGRLLAYAHEVEDPDFRHSGIAPLEAGLSVQTRYGTLPCLDTQEERDHYHARIRQECAWLQERLEGEYTDLINKVQIPASPDVDLDVRAGVVMGTGYVGEYPKWYSAYLYCRKSPDEDMEGIHYQDEGVQDAPNIREWGWRVVFMEEEGIMQPQVLYGRKPRFDSIPEFLDWYASWPDYLDARGLLSLRRHLKGCEIDCESDCEMHEP
;
A
#
# COMPACT_ATOMS: atom_id res chain seq x y z
N MET A 1 17.50 -39.09 -36.88
CA MET A 1 16.17 -38.50 -36.65
C MET A 1 16.24 -37.81 -35.29
N SER A 2 16.51 -36.51 -35.27
CA SER A 2 16.48 -35.69 -34.05
C SER A 2 15.16 -34.94 -34.03
N THR A 3 14.33 -35.23 -33.03
CA THR A 3 13.12 -34.48 -32.72
C THR A 3 13.50 -33.30 -31.84
N ASN A 4 13.46 -32.10 -32.43
CA ASN A 4 13.58 -30.84 -31.71
C ASN A 4 12.33 -30.64 -30.83
N ALA A 5 12.55 -30.41 -29.55
CA ALA A 5 11.53 -29.89 -28.64
C ALA A 5 11.28 -28.40 -28.95
N PRO A 6 10.03 -27.90 -28.85
CA PRO A 6 9.75 -26.49 -28.99
C PRO A 6 10.13 -25.76 -27.71
N ILE A 7 11.03 -24.79 -27.83
CA ILE A 7 11.36 -23.81 -26.80
C ILE A 7 10.14 -22.91 -26.65
N SER A 8 9.43 -23.00 -25.53
CA SER A 8 8.37 -22.08 -25.15
C SER A 8 8.99 -20.79 -24.62
N THR A 9 9.26 -19.84 -25.51
CA THR A 9 9.47 -18.44 -25.13
C THR A 9 8.12 -17.82 -24.81
N ASN A 10 7.77 -17.74 -23.52
CA ASN A 10 6.67 -16.90 -23.06
C ASN A 10 7.08 -15.44 -23.26
N LEU A 11 6.59 -14.80 -24.33
CA LEU A 11 6.53 -13.34 -24.38
C LEU A 11 5.52 -12.89 -23.30
N PRO A 12 5.78 -11.81 -22.56
CA PRO A 12 4.74 -11.13 -21.80
C PRO A 12 3.60 -10.79 -22.77
N SER A 13 2.36 -11.13 -22.42
CA SER A 13 1.22 -10.70 -23.22
C SER A 13 1.17 -9.17 -23.13
N HIS A 14 1.51 -8.49 -24.23
CA HIS A 14 1.52 -7.03 -24.36
C HIS A 14 0.26 -6.36 -23.76
N ASP A 15 -0.87 -7.06 -23.78
CA ASP A 15 -2.15 -6.66 -23.21
C ASP A 15 -2.13 -6.49 -21.67
N ALA A 16 -1.44 -7.38 -20.94
CA ALA A 16 -1.37 -7.33 -19.48
C ALA A 16 -0.44 -6.23 -18.96
N ASP A 17 0.68 -6.00 -19.65
CA ASP A 17 1.61 -4.91 -19.33
C ASP A 17 0.96 -3.54 -19.62
N GLU A 18 0.22 -3.44 -20.73
CA GLU A 18 -0.61 -2.28 -21.06
C GLU A 18 -1.66 -2.02 -19.98
N THR A 19 -2.41 -3.05 -19.59
CA THR A 19 -3.45 -2.97 -18.56
C THR A 19 -2.88 -2.46 -17.23
N MET A 20 -1.73 -2.98 -16.81
CA MET A 20 -1.05 -2.52 -15.59
C MET A 20 -0.63 -1.05 -15.70
N ARG A 21 -0.04 -0.65 -16.82
CA ARG A 21 0.37 0.74 -17.05
C ARG A 21 -0.83 1.69 -16.96
N GLU A 22 -1.91 1.37 -17.66
CA GLU A 22 -3.12 2.18 -17.63
C GLU A 22 -3.73 2.25 -16.22
N ALA A 23 -3.73 1.15 -15.46
CA ALA A 23 -4.21 1.14 -14.08
C ALA A 23 -3.37 2.04 -13.16
N VAL A 24 -2.04 1.99 -13.28
CA VAL A 24 -1.14 2.89 -12.54
C VAL A 24 -1.36 4.36 -12.93
N ASP A 25 -1.52 4.66 -14.22
CA ASP A 25 -1.77 6.03 -14.69
C ASP A 25 -3.14 6.57 -14.24
N ARG A 26 -4.18 5.71 -14.24
CA ARG A 26 -5.49 6.05 -13.67
C ARG A 26 -5.40 6.30 -12.18
N PHE A 27 -4.72 5.42 -11.44
CA PHE A 27 -4.49 5.57 -10.00
C PHE A 27 -3.82 6.91 -9.71
N ARG A 28 -2.68 7.17 -10.36
CA ARG A 28 -1.91 8.41 -10.24
C ARG A 28 -2.80 9.64 -10.42
N THR A 29 -3.54 9.67 -11.51
CA THR A 29 -4.37 10.82 -11.89
C THR A 29 -5.49 11.06 -10.89
N ARG A 30 -6.21 9.99 -10.51
CA ARG A 30 -7.35 10.06 -9.59
C ARG A 30 -6.91 10.40 -8.18
N MET A 31 -5.86 9.75 -7.66
CA MET A 31 -5.34 9.99 -6.33
C MET A 31 -4.84 11.44 -6.18
N ALA A 32 -4.06 11.92 -7.16
CA ALA A 32 -3.59 13.30 -7.15
C ALA A 32 -4.75 14.31 -7.24
N ALA A 33 -5.78 14.04 -8.05
CA ALA A 33 -6.96 14.89 -8.14
C ALA A 33 -7.75 14.92 -6.82
N ALA A 34 -8.03 13.75 -6.23
CA ALA A 34 -8.75 13.63 -4.96
C ALA A 34 -8.00 14.32 -3.81
N ASN A 35 -6.67 14.18 -3.75
CA ASN A 35 -5.83 14.82 -2.73
C ASN A 35 -5.78 16.33 -2.89
N ARG A 36 -5.61 16.85 -4.13
CA ARG A 36 -5.68 18.29 -4.39
C ARG A 36 -7.05 18.87 -4.03
N GLN A 37 -8.13 18.20 -4.44
CA GLN A 37 -9.48 18.64 -4.13
C GLN A 37 -9.71 18.69 -2.62
N PHE A 38 -9.34 17.63 -1.90
CA PHE A 38 -9.47 17.60 -0.44
C PHE A 38 -8.75 18.76 0.23
N ILE A 39 -7.50 19.02 -0.16
CA ILE A 39 -6.70 20.11 0.41
C ILE A 39 -7.35 21.46 0.11
N GLN A 40 -7.84 21.68 -1.11
CA GLN A 40 -8.56 22.90 -1.48
C GLN A 40 -9.84 23.05 -0.66
N ASP A 41 -10.63 21.99 -0.49
CA ASP A 41 -11.85 22.01 0.33
C ASP A 41 -11.55 22.36 1.79
N ARG A 42 -10.41 21.90 2.34
CA ARG A 42 -9.98 22.28 3.69
C ARG A 42 -9.61 23.76 3.78
N ILE A 43 -8.92 24.28 2.76
CA ILE A 43 -8.55 25.70 2.68
C ILE A 43 -9.82 26.57 2.61
N ASP A 44 -10.74 26.23 1.71
CA ASP A 44 -12.00 26.95 1.52
C ASP A 44 -12.86 26.93 2.80
N GLU A 45 -12.90 25.79 3.51
CA GLU A 45 -13.58 25.68 4.81
C GLU A 45 -12.96 26.62 5.85
N ILE A 46 -11.62 26.70 5.91
CA ILE A 46 -10.91 27.56 6.85
C ILE A 46 -11.14 29.04 6.53
N ASP A 47 -11.10 29.42 5.25
CA ASP A 47 -11.35 30.79 4.81
C ASP A 47 -12.81 31.20 5.09
N ALA A 48 -13.78 30.30 4.91
CA ALA A 48 -15.18 30.54 5.21
C ALA A 48 -15.46 30.82 6.71
N ARG A 49 -14.57 30.38 7.62
CA ARG A 49 -14.68 30.66 9.07
C ARG A 49 -14.38 32.12 9.42
N GLY A 50 -13.81 32.92 8.49
CA GLY A 50 -13.57 34.34 8.70
C GLY A 50 -12.56 34.65 9.82
N LEU A 51 -11.55 33.79 9.97
CA LEU A 51 -10.50 33.97 10.99
C LEU A 51 -9.72 35.28 10.76
N ALA A 52 -9.29 35.91 11.86
CA ALA A 52 -8.73 37.25 11.83
C ALA A 52 -7.27 37.30 11.33
N THR A 53 -6.52 36.21 11.47
CA THR A 53 -5.09 36.15 11.14
C THR A 53 -4.72 34.92 10.33
N GLU A 54 -3.69 35.02 9.48
CA GLU A 54 -3.13 33.87 8.76
C GLU A 54 -2.57 32.81 9.73
N LYS A 55 -2.05 33.22 10.89
CA LYS A 55 -1.57 32.29 11.91
C LYS A 55 -2.68 31.38 12.43
N GLU A 56 -3.89 31.91 12.62
CA GLU A 56 -5.05 31.09 13.01
C GLU A 56 -5.45 30.12 11.89
N LYS A 57 -5.43 30.57 10.63
CA LYS A 57 -5.70 29.72 9.47
C LYS A 57 -4.68 28.58 9.33
N ILE A 58 -3.39 28.88 9.47
CA ILE A 58 -2.32 27.87 9.40
C ILE A 58 -2.47 26.85 10.55
N ARG A 59 -2.78 27.30 11.78
CA ARG A 59 -3.08 26.39 12.89
C ARG A 59 -4.25 25.46 12.62
N MET A 60 -5.23 25.90 11.83
CA MET A 60 -6.35 25.05 11.46
C MET A 60 -5.95 23.97 10.45
N ILE A 61 -5.17 24.31 9.43
CA ILE A 61 -4.73 23.31 8.44
C ILE A 61 -3.69 22.33 9.00
N GLN A 62 -2.86 22.77 9.97
CA GLN A 62 -1.91 21.93 10.71
C GLN A 62 -2.56 20.73 11.42
N ARG A 63 -3.89 20.72 11.59
CA ARG A 63 -4.64 19.59 12.16
C ARG A 63 -4.78 18.41 11.21
N TRP A 64 -4.44 18.59 9.93
CA TRP A 64 -4.44 17.54 8.92
C TRP A 64 -3.03 16.99 8.68
N ARG A 65 -2.94 15.73 8.25
CA ARG A 65 -1.67 15.03 8.04
C ARG A 65 -0.79 15.82 7.08
N HIS A 66 0.52 15.80 7.36
CA HIS A 66 1.58 16.48 6.58
C HIS A 66 1.62 18.01 6.67
N PHE A 67 0.64 18.67 7.30
CA PHE A 67 0.63 20.12 7.44
C PHE A 67 1.17 20.65 8.77
N GLY A 68 1.48 19.77 9.73
CA GLY A 68 2.03 20.15 11.05
C GLY A 68 3.31 20.98 10.99
N ASP A 69 4.07 20.81 9.90
CA ASP A 69 5.35 21.47 9.64
C ASP A 69 5.24 22.86 9.01
N LEU A 70 4.03 23.36 8.73
CA LEU A 70 3.82 24.76 8.31
C LEU A 70 4.14 25.74 9.44
N ASP A 71 4.40 27.02 9.11
CA ASP A 71 4.75 28.07 10.09
C ASP A 71 6.02 27.79 10.92
N GLN A 72 6.98 27.02 10.39
CA GLN A 72 8.24 26.68 11.09
C GLN A 72 9.42 27.51 10.56
N ASP A 73 10.27 27.98 11.49
CA ASP A 73 11.51 28.72 11.17
C ASP A 73 12.75 27.79 11.18
N GLU A 74 12.66 26.65 11.85
CA GLU A 74 13.76 25.70 11.96
C GLU A 74 14.03 25.02 10.61
N PRO A 75 15.31 24.97 10.18
CA PRO A 75 15.68 24.33 8.94
C PRO A 75 15.36 22.84 8.99
N ALA A 76 14.85 22.33 7.88
CA ALA A 76 14.54 20.93 7.71
C ALA A 76 15.82 20.06 7.80
N SER A 77 15.67 18.84 8.33
CA SER A 77 16.78 17.97 8.71
C SER A 77 17.34 17.11 7.56
N GLU A 78 16.89 17.34 6.32
CA GLU A 78 17.32 16.52 5.19
C GLU A 78 18.79 16.73 4.86
N ASN A 79 19.48 15.61 4.63
CA ASN A 79 20.89 15.61 4.25
C ASN A 79 21.11 16.06 2.80
N ASN A 80 20.13 15.82 1.91
CA ASN A 80 20.19 16.25 0.52
C ASN A 80 19.81 17.75 0.42
N PRO A 81 20.67 18.61 -0.17
CA PRO A 81 20.42 20.04 -0.30
C PRO A 81 19.13 20.41 -1.04
N ASP A 82 18.79 19.70 -2.11
CA ASP A 82 17.62 19.97 -2.94
C ASP A 82 16.34 19.59 -2.20
N ALA A 83 16.34 18.40 -1.59
CA ALA A 83 15.28 17.95 -0.69
C ALA A 83 15.04 18.95 0.45
N ARG A 84 16.12 19.37 1.12
CA ARG A 84 16.05 20.35 2.21
C ARG A 84 15.51 21.70 1.74
N HIS A 85 15.87 22.13 0.53
CA HIS A 85 15.32 23.36 -0.05
C HIS A 85 13.81 23.24 -0.28
N ILE A 86 13.33 22.12 -0.84
CA ILE A 86 11.91 21.86 -1.05
C ILE A 86 11.16 21.85 0.30
N SER A 87 11.65 21.10 1.29
CA SER A 87 11.05 21.04 2.63
C SER A 87 11.00 22.40 3.31
N ASN A 88 12.08 23.19 3.22
CA ASN A 88 12.12 24.53 3.81
C ASN A 88 11.10 25.48 3.17
N ARG A 89 10.87 25.43 1.85
CA ARG A 89 9.83 26.26 1.21
C ARG A 89 8.45 25.96 1.79
N PHE A 90 8.12 24.69 1.98
CA PHE A 90 6.86 24.29 2.59
C PHE A 90 6.78 24.78 4.05
N ARG A 91 7.78 24.45 4.88
CA ARG A 91 7.85 24.83 6.30
C ARG A 91 7.77 26.34 6.54
N GLN A 92 8.41 27.12 5.68
CA GLN A 92 8.49 28.58 5.78
C GLN A 92 7.28 29.30 5.20
N THR A 93 6.25 28.56 4.75
CA THR A 93 5.01 29.16 4.27
C THR A 93 4.20 29.73 5.43
N ARG A 94 3.72 30.96 5.25
CA ARG A 94 2.97 31.75 6.25
C ARG A 94 1.56 32.13 5.82
N GLU A 95 1.24 31.91 4.54
CA GLU A 95 -0.05 32.24 3.94
C GLU A 95 -0.74 30.94 3.51
N LEU A 96 -1.98 30.73 3.97
CA LEU A 96 -2.71 29.51 3.66
C LEU A 96 -2.95 29.36 2.14
N ALA A 97 -3.24 30.47 1.47
CA ALA A 97 -3.49 30.52 0.03
C ALA A 97 -2.28 30.13 -0.84
N ALA A 98 -1.06 30.14 -0.29
CA ALA A 98 0.15 29.72 -1.00
C ALA A 98 0.32 28.20 -1.03
N VAL A 99 -0.35 27.45 -0.14
CA VAL A 99 -0.19 26.00 0.00
C VAL A 99 -0.45 25.25 -1.31
N PRO A 100 -1.56 25.47 -2.05
CA PRO A 100 -1.82 24.73 -3.29
C PRO A 100 -0.73 24.87 -4.35
N ALA A 101 -0.10 26.05 -4.46
CA ALA A 101 0.96 26.28 -5.42
C ALA A 101 2.23 25.49 -5.08
N LEU A 102 2.54 25.35 -3.79
CA LEU A 102 3.67 24.54 -3.34
C LEU A 102 3.49 23.07 -3.68
N LEU A 103 2.25 22.59 -3.62
CA LEU A 103 1.86 21.21 -3.91
C LEU A 103 1.74 20.90 -5.40
N ALA A 104 1.68 21.93 -6.25
CA ALA A 104 1.64 21.77 -7.71
C ALA A 104 3.02 21.44 -8.29
N GLU A 105 4.08 21.87 -7.62
CA GLU A 105 5.43 21.39 -7.86
C GLU A 105 5.58 20.11 -7.05
N ASP A 106 5.93 18.97 -7.65
CA ASP A 106 6.08 17.70 -6.92
C ASP A 106 6.91 17.91 -5.65
N THR A 107 6.24 17.87 -4.48
CA THR A 107 6.84 18.15 -3.17
C THR A 107 7.62 16.97 -2.65
N HIS A 108 8.26 16.20 -3.53
CA HIS A 108 9.20 15.19 -3.10
C HIS A 108 10.41 15.89 -2.45
N PRO A 109 10.80 15.51 -1.22
CA PRO A 109 10.52 14.23 -0.57
C PRO A 109 9.43 14.23 0.51
N LEU A 110 8.68 15.32 0.71
CA LEU A 110 7.70 15.41 1.79
C LEU A 110 6.58 14.37 1.65
N PHE A 111 5.97 14.30 0.46
CA PHE A 111 4.95 13.32 0.08
C PHE A 111 4.64 13.44 -1.42
N ALA A 112 4.19 12.34 -2.02
CA ALA A 112 3.72 12.30 -3.41
C ALA A 112 2.19 12.37 -3.43
N LEU A 113 1.60 13.46 -3.95
CA LEU A 113 0.14 13.61 -4.02
C LEU A 113 -0.55 12.49 -4.78
N ASP A 114 0.16 11.88 -5.72
CA ASP A 114 -0.33 10.82 -6.59
C ASP A 114 -0.18 9.42 -5.99
N GLY A 115 0.46 9.30 -4.81
CA GLY A 115 0.61 8.06 -4.09
C GLY A 115 1.56 7.04 -4.73
N ILE A 116 2.26 7.39 -5.81
CA ILE A 116 3.15 6.46 -6.52
C ILE A 116 4.59 6.69 -6.11
N HIS A 117 5.23 5.62 -5.61
CA HIS A 117 6.68 5.60 -5.43
C HIS A 117 7.36 5.03 -6.67
N PRO A 118 8.39 5.72 -7.21
CA PRO A 118 9.01 5.34 -8.45
C PRO A 118 9.65 3.94 -8.37
N PRO A 119 9.74 3.21 -9.49
CA PRO A 119 10.29 1.86 -9.51
C PRO A 119 11.78 1.89 -9.15
N LEU A 120 12.18 1.10 -8.16
CA LEU A 120 13.58 0.95 -7.74
C LEU A 120 14.28 -0.25 -8.42
N LEU A 121 13.50 -1.22 -8.89
CA LEU A 121 13.96 -2.34 -9.72
C LEU A 121 13.97 -1.94 -11.20
N CYS A 122 14.98 -1.15 -11.58
CA CYS A 122 15.05 -0.40 -12.83
C CYS A 122 15.16 -1.27 -14.10
N THR A 123 15.60 -2.52 -13.98
CA THR A 123 15.85 -3.42 -15.13
C THR A 123 14.94 -4.65 -15.08
N PRO A 124 14.55 -5.22 -16.24
CA PRO A 124 13.83 -6.49 -16.29
C PRO A 124 14.55 -7.60 -15.51
N GLU A 125 15.88 -7.68 -15.62
CA GLU A 125 16.70 -8.69 -14.93
C GLU A 125 16.63 -8.53 -13.41
N ALA A 126 16.68 -7.30 -12.89
CA ALA A 126 16.52 -7.05 -11.46
C ALA A 126 15.14 -7.48 -10.93
N ARG A 127 14.07 -7.23 -11.70
CA ARG A 127 12.72 -7.70 -11.37
C ARG A 127 12.63 -9.22 -11.40
N GLN A 128 13.27 -9.88 -12.37
CA GLN A 128 13.30 -11.35 -12.42
C GLN A 128 14.04 -11.95 -11.22
N ILE A 129 15.19 -11.40 -10.83
CA ILE A 129 15.92 -11.84 -9.62
C ILE A 129 15.01 -11.75 -8.39
N PHE A 130 14.31 -10.63 -8.21
CA PHE A 130 13.39 -10.42 -7.10
C PHE A 130 12.23 -11.44 -7.08
N LEU A 131 11.56 -11.62 -8.22
CA LEU A 131 10.43 -12.55 -8.34
C LEU A 131 10.86 -14.01 -8.21
N ASP A 132 12.08 -14.38 -8.63
CA ASP A 132 12.64 -15.71 -8.41
C ASP A 132 12.85 -15.97 -6.91
N THR A 133 13.41 -14.99 -6.19
CA THR A 133 13.55 -15.07 -4.73
C THR A 133 12.21 -15.22 -4.03
N LEU A 134 11.20 -14.43 -4.41
CA LEU A 134 9.85 -14.55 -3.85
C LEU A 134 9.21 -15.91 -4.17
N GLN A 135 9.39 -16.42 -5.39
CA GLN A 135 8.87 -17.73 -5.77
C GLN A 135 9.43 -18.83 -4.87
N GLU A 136 10.74 -18.81 -4.59
CA GLU A 136 11.35 -19.81 -3.72
C GLU A 136 10.83 -19.73 -2.28
N VAL A 137 10.69 -18.52 -1.72
CA VAL A 137 10.18 -18.31 -0.36
C VAL A 137 8.73 -18.77 -0.25
N PHE A 138 7.88 -18.35 -1.18
CA PHE A 138 6.47 -18.70 -1.17
C PHE A 138 6.24 -20.19 -1.42
N GLN A 139 7.05 -20.83 -2.27
CA GLN A 139 6.95 -22.26 -2.51
C GLN A 139 7.27 -23.05 -1.23
N ARG A 140 8.31 -22.66 -0.49
CA ARG A 140 8.64 -23.25 0.81
C ARG A 140 7.54 -23.01 1.85
N GLN A 141 6.98 -21.80 1.89
CA GLN A 141 5.84 -21.48 2.76
C GLN A 141 4.63 -22.38 2.47
N ALA A 142 4.31 -22.62 1.19
CA ALA A 142 3.22 -23.49 0.79
C ALA A 142 3.47 -24.97 1.14
N GLU A 143 4.72 -25.44 1.01
CA GLU A 143 5.12 -26.80 1.40
C GLU A 143 5.02 -27.01 2.92
N GLU A 144 5.45 -26.03 3.71
CA GLU A 144 5.30 -26.06 5.18
C GLU A 144 3.82 -26.07 5.58
N TRP A 145 2.98 -25.26 4.92
CA TRP A 145 1.54 -25.25 5.14
C TRP A 145 0.91 -26.62 4.82
N ALA A 146 1.23 -27.21 3.67
CA ALA A 146 0.70 -28.51 3.27
C ALA A 146 1.14 -29.64 4.23
N ALA A 147 2.38 -29.58 4.73
CA ALA A 147 2.89 -30.51 5.72
C ALA A 147 2.17 -30.38 7.08
N ALA A 148 1.77 -29.17 7.47
CA ALA A 148 1.03 -28.92 8.70
C ALA A 148 -0.43 -29.42 8.61
N GLU A 149 -1.07 -29.27 7.46
CA GLU A 149 -2.45 -29.74 7.20
C GLU A 149 -2.55 -31.25 6.93
N GLY A 150 -1.43 -31.95 6.77
CA GLY A 150 -1.41 -33.39 6.51
C GLY A 150 -1.92 -33.76 5.11
N GLU A 151 -1.83 -32.84 4.15
CA GLU A 151 -2.17 -33.13 2.75
C GLU A 151 -1.10 -34.07 2.15
N ASP A 152 -1.43 -35.35 1.98
CA ASP A 152 -0.56 -36.40 1.37
C ASP A 152 -0.36 -36.23 -0.15
N ILE A 153 -0.82 -35.13 -0.74
CA ILE A 153 -0.77 -34.84 -2.17
C ILE A 153 0.42 -33.91 -2.43
N PRO A 154 1.27 -34.15 -3.44
CA PRO A 154 2.28 -33.16 -3.83
C PRO A 154 1.55 -31.86 -4.17
N SER A 155 1.69 -30.86 -3.30
CA SER A 155 1.10 -29.54 -3.50
C SER A 155 1.50 -29.06 -4.88
N GLU A 156 0.53 -28.82 -5.76
CA GLU A 156 0.81 -28.20 -7.05
C GLU A 156 1.67 -26.96 -6.80
N PRO A 157 2.75 -26.76 -7.60
CA PRO A 157 3.63 -25.63 -7.39
C PRO A 157 2.80 -24.35 -7.45
N ILE A 158 3.01 -23.46 -6.48
CA ILE A 158 2.30 -22.18 -6.52
C ILE A 158 2.76 -21.41 -7.76
N PRO A 159 1.84 -20.76 -8.49
CA PRO A 159 2.21 -19.97 -9.65
C PRO A 159 3.05 -18.77 -9.20
N ARG A 160 3.94 -18.32 -10.09
CA ARG A 160 4.73 -17.12 -9.85
C ARG A 160 3.86 -15.87 -9.86
N CYS A 161 4.22 -14.90 -9.01
CA CYS A 161 3.53 -13.62 -8.87
C CYS A 161 3.85 -12.63 -10.01
N GLU A 162 3.60 -13.04 -11.26
CA GLU A 162 3.95 -12.25 -12.45
C GLU A 162 3.29 -10.86 -12.48
N GLU A 163 2.09 -10.71 -11.92
CA GLU A 163 1.40 -9.41 -11.85
C GLU A 163 2.11 -8.41 -10.92
N LEU A 164 2.65 -8.87 -9.79
CA LEU A 164 3.51 -8.06 -8.93
C LEU A 164 4.76 -7.57 -9.69
N GLY A 165 5.33 -8.46 -10.51
CA GLY A 165 6.44 -8.14 -11.42
C GLY A 165 6.13 -7.02 -12.41
N ARG A 166 4.90 -6.99 -12.93
CA ARG A 166 4.42 -5.92 -13.82
C ARG A 166 4.26 -4.61 -13.08
N LEU A 167 3.67 -4.61 -11.88
CA LEU A 167 3.56 -3.42 -11.05
C LEU A 167 4.93 -2.79 -10.79
N LEU A 168 5.94 -3.62 -10.47
CA LEU A 168 7.32 -3.19 -10.19
C LEU A 168 8.03 -2.52 -11.38
N ALA A 169 7.50 -2.63 -12.59
CA ALA A 169 7.99 -1.87 -13.74
C ALA A 169 7.57 -0.39 -13.70
N TYR A 170 6.51 -0.07 -12.94
CA TYR A 170 5.86 1.25 -12.90
C TYR A 170 5.86 1.90 -11.52
N ALA A 171 5.82 1.10 -10.45
CA ALA A 171 5.80 1.57 -9.06
C ALA A 171 6.49 0.58 -8.13
N HIS A 172 7.26 1.08 -7.16
CA HIS A 172 7.83 0.25 -6.09
C HIS A 172 6.87 0.09 -4.90
N GLU A 173 6.01 1.08 -4.71
CA GLU A 173 5.02 1.15 -3.64
C GLU A 173 3.89 2.06 -4.12
N VAL A 174 2.66 1.72 -3.71
CA VAL A 174 1.49 2.59 -3.88
C VAL A 174 0.85 2.84 -2.54
N GLU A 175 0.57 4.11 -2.23
CA GLU A 175 -0.01 4.51 -0.94
C GLU A 175 -1.03 5.64 -1.14
N ASP A 176 -2.02 5.74 -0.26
CA ASP A 176 -2.63 7.05 -0.02
C ASP A 176 -1.71 7.82 0.94
N PRO A 177 -1.24 9.03 0.58
CA PRO A 177 -0.52 9.91 1.50
C PRO A 177 -1.29 10.18 2.80
N ASP A 178 -2.60 9.96 2.79
CA ASP A 178 -3.48 9.91 3.94
C ASP A 178 -3.64 11.28 4.62
N PHE A 179 -3.86 12.32 3.81
CA PHE A 179 -4.26 13.65 4.29
C PHE A 179 -5.50 13.62 5.19
N ARG A 180 -6.28 12.53 5.13
CA ARG A 180 -7.56 12.31 5.79
C ARG A 180 -7.44 11.55 7.12
N HIS A 181 -6.27 11.02 7.46
CA HIS A 181 -6.03 10.17 8.66
C HIS A 181 -6.90 8.90 8.73
N SER A 182 -7.14 8.28 7.58
CA SER A 182 -7.84 7.01 7.47
C SER A 182 -7.03 5.80 7.90
N GLY A 183 -5.70 5.91 7.88
CA GLY A 183 -4.81 4.79 8.16
C GLY A 183 -5.00 3.62 7.21
N ILE A 184 -5.42 3.86 5.97
CA ILE A 184 -5.46 2.80 4.96
C ILE A 184 -4.03 2.34 4.63
N ALA A 185 -3.81 1.02 4.57
CA ALA A 185 -2.48 0.47 4.36
C ALA A 185 -1.94 0.75 2.95
N PRO A 186 -0.63 1.02 2.79
CA PRO A 186 0.03 1.05 1.49
C PRO A 186 0.20 -0.37 0.94
N LEU A 187 0.60 -0.50 -0.33
CA LEU A 187 1.08 -1.75 -0.93
C LEU A 187 2.56 -1.58 -1.33
N GLU A 188 3.48 -2.00 -0.47
CA GLU A 188 4.94 -1.94 -0.68
C GLU A 188 5.44 -3.13 -1.51
N ALA A 189 5.15 -3.09 -2.82
CA ALA A 189 5.43 -4.18 -3.74
C ALA A 189 6.89 -4.68 -3.76
N GLY A 190 7.86 -3.80 -3.48
CA GLY A 190 9.28 -4.15 -3.50
C GLY A 190 9.91 -4.52 -2.16
N LEU A 191 9.13 -4.60 -1.07
CA LEU A 191 9.53 -5.20 0.22
C LEU A 191 10.88 -4.72 0.77
N SER A 192 11.17 -3.42 0.67
CA SER A 192 12.42 -2.78 1.11
C SER A 192 13.68 -3.11 0.29
N VAL A 193 13.58 -3.80 -0.85
CA VAL A 193 14.71 -4.00 -1.78
C VAL A 193 15.00 -2.69 -2.50
N GLN A 194 16.23 -2.20 -2.39
CA GLN A 194 16.59 -0.80 -2.58
C GLN A 194 15.75 0.10 -1.65
N THR A 195 16.37 0.69 -0.63
CA THR A 195 15.63 1.58 0.27
C THR A 195 15.21 2.87 -0.44
N ARG A 196 14.06 3.42 -0.03
CA ARG A 196 13.38 4.64 -0.52
C ARG A 196 14.27 5.90 -0.65
N TYR A 197 15.48 5.86 -0.09
CA TYR A 197 16.44 6.96 -0.05
C TYR A 197 17.72 6.73 -0.89
N GLY A 198 17.73 5.69 -1.73
CA GLY A 198 18.83 5.43 -2.65
C GLY A 198 18.78 6.32 -3.89
N THR A 199 19.91 6.90 -4.27
CA THR A 199 20.06 7.50 -5.61
C THR A 199 19.84 6.41 -6.66
N LEU A 200 19.01 6.70 -7.68
CA LEU A 200 18.84 5.80 -8.82
C LEU A 200 20.20 5.46 -9.43
N PRO A 201 20.47 4.17 -9.72
CA PRO A 201 21.76 3.76 -10.27
C PRO A 201 21.97 4.35 -11.67
N CYS A 202 23.21 4.75 -11.97
CA CYS A 202 23.65 4.97 -13.34
C CYS A 202 23.77 3.61 -14.04
N LEU A 203 23.15 3.43 -15.20
CA LEU A 203 23.10 2.15 -15.92
C LEU A 203 23.63 2.29 -17.37
N ASP A 204 24.52 3.26 -17.57
CA ASP A 204 25.04 3.64 -18.89
C ASP A 204 26.03 2.62 -19.44
N THR A 205 26.80 1.96 -18.55
CA THR A 205 27.79 0.94 -18.91
C THR A 205 27.37 -0.47 -18.46
N GLN A 206 27.93 -1.49 -19.10
CA GLN A 206 27.69 -2.88 -18.70
C GLN A 206 28.24 -3.18 -17.29
N GLU A 207 29.40 -2.60 -16.94
CA GLU A 207 30.01 -2.78 -15.61
C GLU A 207 29.11 -2.23 -14.49
N GLU A 208 28.49 -1.07 -14.70
CA GLU A 208 27.53 -0.50 -13.76
C GLU A 208 26.26 -1.36 -13.64
N ARG A 209 25.76 -1.90 -14.76
CA ARG A 209 24.61 -2.83 -14.75
C ARG A 209 24.93 -4.10 -13.99
N ASP A 210 26.11 -4.69 -14.22
CA ASP A 210 26.55 -5.90 -13.53
C ASP A 210 26.70 -5.65 -12.03
N HIS A 211 27.26 -4.49 -11.64
CA HIS A 211 27.37 -4.08 -10.24
C HIS A 211 25.99 -3.88 -9.60
N TYR A 212 25.07 -3.22 -10.29
CA TYR A 212 23.68 -3.05 -9.85
C TYR A 212 23.00 -4.41 -9.65
N HIS A 213 23.06 -5.32 -10.62
CA HIS A 213 22.47 -6.66 -10.48
C HIS A 213 23.12 -7.48 -9.36
N ALA A 214 24.43 -7.36 -9.15
CA ALA A 214 25.09 -8.00 -8.02
C ALA A 214 24.55 -7.48 -6.67
N ARG A 215 24.33 -6.17 -6.55
CA ARG A 215 23.71 -5.57 -5.37
C ARG A 215 22.26 -6.04 -5.18
N ILE A 216 21.46 -6.11 -6.25
CA ILE A 216 20.09 -6.63 -6.17
C ILE A 216 20.07 -8.08 -5.67
N ARG A 217 20.96 -8.95 -6.15
CA ARG A 217 21.08 -10.32 -5.63
C ARG A 217 21.42 -10.35 -4.14
N GLN A 218 22.30 -9.46 -3.68
CA GLN A 218 22.64 -9.36 -2.26
C GLN A 218 21.44 -8.91 -1.42
N GLU A 219 20.70 -7.89 -1.88
CA GLU A 219 19.51 -7.41 -1.19
C GLU A 219 18.37 -8.45 -1.20
N CYS A 220 18.22 -9.21 -2.29
CA CYS A 220 17.25 -10.31 -2.36
C CYS A 220 17.64 -11.47 -1.43
N ALA A 221 18.93 -11.79 -1.29
CA ALA A 221 19.40 -12.77 -0.31
C ALA A 221 19.08 -12.32 1.13
N TRP A 222 19.26 -11.04 1.43
CA TRP A 222 18.88 -10.47 2.73
C TRP A 222 17.36 -10.48 2.94
N LEU A 223 16.57 -10.13 1.91
CA LEU A 223 15.11 -10.21 1.95
C LEU A 223 14.65 -11.65 2.26
N GLN A 224 15.24 -12.63 1.59
CA GLN A 224 14.94 -14.03 1.83
C GLN A 224 15.24 -14.40 3.30
N GLU A 225 16.43 -14.07 3.81
CA GLU A 225 16.79 -14.32 5.21
C GLU A 225 15.82 -13.66 6.19
N ARG A 226 15.38 -12.43 5.90
CA ARG A 226 14.38 -11.71 6.71
C ARG A 226 13.03 -12.43 6.71
N LEU A 227 12.52 -12.79 5.52
CA LEU A 227 11.22 -13.47 5.38
C LEU A 227 11.23 -14.88 5.98
N GLU A 228 12.37 -15.56 5.99
CA GLU A 228 12.48 -16.92 6.55
C GLU A 228 12.92 -16.92 8.03
N GLY A 229 13.24 -15.75 8.58
CA GLY A 229 13.69 -15.57 9.95
C GLY A 229 12.57 -15.42 10.98
N GLU A 230 12.97 -15.02 12.19
CA GLU A 230 12.06 -14.86 13.34
C GLU A 230 11.12 -13.64 13.19
N TYR A 231 11.62 -12.54 12.61
CA TYR A 231 10.88 -11.30 12.37
C TYR A 231 10.45 -11.23 10.91
N THR A 232 9.46 -12.04 10.57
CA THR A 232 8.98 -12.25 9.20
C THR A 232 7.65 -11.57 8.94
N ASP A 233 7.46 -11.12 7.70
CA ASP A 233 6.19 -10.59 7.19
C ASP A 233 5.34 -11.67 6.51
N LEU A 234 5.76 -12.95 6.52
CA LEU A 234 5.03 -14.05 5.88
C LEU A 234 3.71 -14.32 6.63
N ILE A 235 2.60 -14.39 5.91
CA ILE A 235 1.22 -14.36 6.46
C ILE A 235 0.88 -15.48 7.48
N ASN A 236 1.62 -16.59 7.48
CA ASN A 236 1.42 -17.71 8.42
C ASN A 236 2.43 -17.74 9.58
N LYS A 237 3.36 -16.78 9.63
CA LYS A 237 4.43 -16.68 10.62
C LYS A 237 4.53 -15.29 11.26
N VAL A 238 3.99 -14.28 10.58
CA VAL A 238 4.00 -12.89 11.01
C VAL A 238 3.30 -12.73 12.36
N GLN A 239 3.92 -11.97 13.25
CA GLN A 239 3.41 -11.69 14.59
C GLN A 239 2.70 -10.33 14.60
N ILE A 240 1.66 -10.18 13.79
CA ILE A 240 0.78 -9.00 13.82
C ILE A 240 -0.56 -9.34 14.47
N PRO A 241 -1.22 -8.36 15.10
CA PRO A 241 -2.56 -8.53 15.67
C PRO A 241 -3.68 -8.67 14.61
N ALA A 242 -3.35 -8.74 13.32
CA ALA A 242 -4.32 -8.99 12.25
C ALA A 242 -4.13 -10.38 11.63
N SER A 243 -5.20 -10.91 11.05
CA SER A 243 -5.19 -12.19 10.34
C SER A 243 -6.06 -12.10 9.09
N PRO A 244 -5.80 -12.92 8.05
CA PRO A 244 -6.72 -13.08 6.95
C PRO A 244 -8.12 -13.44 7.45
N ASP A 245 -9.15 -13.11 6.67
CA ASP A 245 -10.51 -13.53 6.98
C ASP A 245 -10.56 -15.06 7.15
N VAL A 246 -11.31 -15.51 8.15
CA VAL A 246 -11.43 -16.94 8.53
C VAL A 246 -12.01 -17.84 7.44
N ASP A 247 -12.64 -17.25 6.41
CA ASP A 247 -13.15 -17.97 5.23
C ASP A 247 -12.10 -18.14 4.14
N LEU A 248 -10.83 -17.75 4.35
CA LEU A 248 -9.74 -17.89 3.38
C LEU A 248 -8.80 -19.04 3.71
N ASP A 249 -8.64 -19.96 2.75
CA ASP A 249 -7.50 -20.87 2.71
C ASP A 249 -6.29 -20.10 2.15
N VAL A 250 -5.20 -20.00 2.92
CA VAL A 250 -3.99 -19.25 2.52
C VAL A 250 -2.75 -20.15 2.51
N ARG A 251 -2.20 -20.40 1.32
CA ARG A 251 -1.01 -21.24 1.15
C ARG A 251 0.29 -20.47 1.27
N ALA A 252 0.32 -19.27 0.70
CA ALA A 252 1.51 -18.42 0.72
C ALA A 252 1.12 -16.95 0.68
N GLY A 253 2.03 -16.08 1.08
CA GLY A 253 1.84 -14.65 1.01
C GLY A 253 2.62 -13.89 2.06
N VAL A 254 2.62 -12.57 1.89
CA VAL A 254 3.40 -11.63 2.70
C VAL A 254 2.57 -10.38 2.97
N VAL A 255 2.75 -9.83 4.17
CA VAL A 255 2.23 -8.50 4.54
C VAL A 255 3.05 -7.46 3.78
N MET A 256 2.35 -6.61 3.04
CA MET A 256 2.93 -5.63 2.12
C MET A 256 2.91 -4.21 2.68
N GLY A 257 2.21 -3.95 3.79
CA GLY A 257 2.14 -2.60 4.33
C GLY A 257 1.28 -2.51 5.57
N THR A 258 1.54 -1.48 6.37
CA THR A 258 0.76 -1.15 7.56
C THR A 258 0.29 0.30 7.46
N GLY A 259 -1.01 0.52 7.57
CA GLY A 259 -1.64 1.82 7.66
C GLY A 259 -1.93 2.17 9.11
N TYR A 260 -1.73 3.44 9.47
CA TYR A 260 -1.76 3.91 10.85
C TYR A 260 -2.80 5.02 11.05
N VAL A 261 -3.52 4.96 12.16
CA VAL A 261 -4.31 6.07 12.68
C VAL A 261 -3.60 6.60 13.92
N GLY A 262 -2.89 7.72 13.77
CA GLY A 262 -1.97 8.19 14.80
C GLY A 262 -0.74 7.29 14.89
N GLU A 263 -0.45 6.76 16.08
CA GLU A 263 0.64 5.80 16.33
C GLU A 263 0.18 4.35 16.28
N TYR A 264 -1.12 4.10 16.14
CA TYR A 264 -1.70 2.78 16.18
C TYR A 264 -1.90 2.25 14.77
N PRO A 265 -1.47 1.00 14.47
CA PRO A 265 -1.84 0.37 13.22
C PRO A 265 -3.36 0.27 13.14
N LYS A 266 -3.90 0.21 11.93
CA LYS A 266 -5.35 0.07 11.74
C LYS A 266 -5.64 -0.96 10.68
N TRP A 267 -4.98 -0.81 9.53
CA TRP A 267 -5.10 -1.72 8.41
C TRP A 267 -3.73 -2.27 8.06
N TYR A 268 -3.71 -3.51 7.59
CA TYR A 268 -2.59 -4.16 6.96
C TYR A 268 -3.01 -4.51 5.53
N SER A 269 -2.09 -4.38 4.58
CA SER A 269 -2.26 -4.96 3.25
C SER A 269 -1.41 -6.22 3.16
N ALA A 270 -1.87 -7.19 2.39
CA ALA A 270 -1.12 -8.40 2.11
C ALA A 270 -1.34 -8.84 0.66
N TYR A 271 -0.34 -9.54 0.12
CA TYR A 271 -0.45 -10.19 -1.18
C TYR A 271 -0.37 -11.70 -0.99
N LEU A 272 -1.50 -12.36 -1.23
CA LEU A 272 -1.74 -13.73 -0.77
C LEU A 272 -2.07 -14.64 -1.94
N TYR A 273 -1.54 -15.85 -1.93
CA TYR A 273 -2.05 -16.96 -2.74
C TYR A 273 -3.09 -17.71 -1.93
N CYS A 274 -4.35 -17.40 -2.20
CA CYS A 274 -5.47 -17.85 -1.39
C CYS A 274 -6.68 -18.27 -2.24
N ARG A 275 -7.70 -18.80 -1.56
CA ARG A 275 -9.08 -18.93 -2.07
C ARG A 275 -10.05 -18.87 -0.89
N LYS A 276 -11.33 -18.64 -1.16
CA LYS A 276 -12.40 -18.88 -0.18
C LYS A 276 -12.55 -20.38 0.03
N SER A 277 -12.50 -20.83 1.29
CA SER A 277 -12.75 -22.22 1.64
C SER A 277 -14.13 -22.63 1.08
N PRO A 278 -14.25 -23.81 0.46
CA PRO A 278 -15.56 -24.31 0.07
C PRO A 278 -16.43 -24.36 1.33
N ASP A 279 -17.71 -23.98 1.19
CA ASP A 279 -18.70 -23.91 2.28
C ASP A 279 -18.94 -25.32 2.89
N GLU A 280 -17.95 -25.93 3.54
CA GLU A 280 -18.15 -26.96 4.53
C GLU A 280 -18.64 -26.23 5.76
N ASP A 281 -19.91 -26.46 6.10
CA ASP A 281 -20.61 -25.90 7.26
C ASP A 281 -19.68 -25.79 8.47
N MET A 282 -19.06 -24.61 8.66
CA MET A 282 -18.38 -24.25 9.90
C MET A 282 -19.47 -24.26 10.97
N GLU A 283 -19.61 -25.41 11.65
CA GLU A 283 -20.73 -25.77 12.52
C GLU A 283 -21.19 -24.56 13.36
N GLY A 284 -22.29 -23.90 12.93
CA GLY A 284 -22.97 -22.88 13.70
C GLY A 284 -22.57 -21.41 13.48
N ILE A 285 -21.65 -21.07 12.58
CA ILE A 285 -21.34 -19.65 12.25
C ILE A 285 -21.96 -19.29 10.88
N HIS A 286 -23.22 -18.84 10.90
CA HIS A 286 -23.81 -18.18 9.74
C HIS A 286 -23.22 -16.78 9.58
N TYR A 287 -22.24 -16.62 8.70
CA TYR A 287 -21.85 -15.29 8.24
C TYR A 287 -23.03 -14.68 7.47
N GLN A 288 -23.51 -13.51 7.90
CA GLN A 288 -24.49 -12.73 7.14
C GLN A 288 -23.79 -12.12 5.92
N ASP A 289 -23.48 -12.97 4.93
CA ASP A 289 -22.80 -12.58 3.69
C ASP A 289 -23.79 -12.08 2.61
N GLU A 290 -25.07 -11.96 2.96
CA GLU A 290 -26.14 -11.55 2.03
C GLU A 290 -25.99 -10.07 1.63
N GLY A 291 -25.26 -9.82 0.54
CA GLY A 291 -25.27 -8.55 -0.18
C GLY A 291 -23.96 -7.76 -0.20
N VAL A 292 -22.90 -8.23 0.45
CA VAL A 292 -21.57 -7.58 0.37
C VAL A 292 -20.82 -8.13 -0.84
N GLN A 293 -20.33 -7.23 -1.70
CA GLN A 293 -19.54 -7.62 -2.86
C GLN A 293 -18.16 -8.17 -2.44
N ASP A 294 -17.76 -9.25 -3.09
CA ASP A 294 -16.49 -9.95 -2.87
C ASP A 294 -15.73 -10.10 -4.20
N ALA A 295 -14.50 -10.61 -4.16
CA ALA A 295 -13.72 -10.85 -5.38
C ALA A 295 -14.43 -11.90 -6.28
N PRO A 296 -14.64 -11.61 -7.58
CA PRO A 296 -15.45 -12.46 -8.47
C PRO A 296 -15.03 -13.93 -8.51
N ASN A 297 -13.73 -14.19 -8.46
CA ASN A 297 -13.14 -15.52 -8.59
C ASN A 297 -12.63 -16.06 -7.25
N ILE A 298 -13.07 -15.52 -6.11
CA ILE A 298 -12.51 -15.82 -4.78
C ILE A 298 -12.44 -17.32 -4.46
N ARG A 299 -13.32 -18.15 -5.02
CA ARG A 299 -13.35 -19.61 -4.83
C ARG A 299 -12.20 -20.36 -5.52
N GLU A 300 -11.52 -19.71 -6.46
CA GLU A 300 -10.38 -20.28 -7.18
C GLU A 300 -9.06 -19.84 -6.52
N TRP A 301 -8.08 -20.73 -6.52
CA TRP A 301 -6.73 -20.39 -6.08
C TRP A 301 -6.16 -19.28 -6.97
N GLY A 302 -5.70 -18.21 -6.36
CA GLY A 302 -5.17 -17.06 -7.08
C GLY A 302 -4.38 -16.13 -6.17
N TRP A 303 -3.47 -15.37 -6.78
CA TRP A 303 -2.81 -14.25 -6.10
C TRP A 303 -3.80 -13.10 -5.93
N ARG A 304 -3.88 -12.53 -4.73
CA ARG A 304 -4.85 -11.49 -4.38
C ARG A 304 -4.23 -10.45 -3.48
N VAL A 305 -4.66 -9.20 -3.66
CA VAL A 305 -4.47 -8.15 -2.65
C VAL A 305 -5.59 -8.27 -1.62
N VAL A 306 -5.24 -8.30 -0.34
CA VAL A 306 -6.18 -8.41 0.78
C VAL A 306 -5.85 -7.37 1.83
N PHE A 307 -6.85 -6.73 2.41
CA PHE A 307 -6.68 -5.91 3.62
C PHE A 307 -7.18 -6.63 4.86
N MET A 308 -6.49 -6.37 5.97
CA MET A 308 -6.79 -6.94 7.28
C MET A 308 -6.72 -5.83 8.34
N GLU A 309 -7.77 -5.67 9.12
CA GLU A 309 -7.86 -4.75 10.26
C GLU A 309 -7.22 -5.37 11.50
N GLU A 310 -6.55 -4.54 12.31
CA GLU A 310 -5.92 -4.96 13.57
C GLU A 310 -6.90 -5.62 14.57
N GLU A 311 -8.18 -5.26 14.58
CA GLU A 311 -9.17 -5.77 15.57
C GLU A 311 -10.10 -6.85 15.01
N GLY A 312 -9.79 -7.40 13.84
CA GLY A 312 -10.67 -8.27 13.06
C GLY A 312 -10.83 -9.69 13.60
N ILE A 313 -11.53 -9.86 14.73
CA ILE A 313 -11.79 -11.19 15.28
C ILE A 313 -13.25 -11.53 14.98
N MET A 314 -13.47 -12.40 13.99
CA MET A 314 -14.68 -13.21 13.74
C MET A 314 -15.62 -12.85 12.57
N GLN A 315 -15.47 -11.75 11.83
CA GLN A 315 -16.32 -11.47 10.66
C GLN A 315 -15.53 -10.95 9.46
N PRO A 316 -15.91 -11.33 8.21
CA PRO A 316 -15.31 -10.77 7.00
C PRO A 316 -15.40 -9.25 7.03
N GLN A 317 -14.25 -8.59 6.90
CA GLN A 317 -14.18 -7.16 7.07
C GLN A 317 -14.77 -6.44 5.86
N VAL A 318 -15.59 -5.41 6.11
CA VAL A 318 -16.18 -4.59 5.06
C VAL A 318 -15.51 -3.24 5.06
N LEU A 319 -14.79 -2.95 3.99
CA LEU A 319 -14.14 -1.66 3.77
C LEU A 319 -14.83 -0.98 2.59
N TYR A 320 -15.60 0.05 2.89
CA TYR A 320 -16.38 0.84 1.91
C TYR A 320 -17.32 0.00 1.04
N GLY A 321 -18.15 -0.83 1.68
CA GLY A 321 -19.26 -1.54 1.02
C GLY A 321 -18.88 -2.82 0.27
N ARG A 322 -17.60 -3.20 0.27
CA ARG A 322 -17.11 -4.49 -0.22
C ARG A 322 -16.14 -5.12 0.76
N LYS A 323 -15.91 -6.42 0.60
CA LYS A 323 -14.75 -7.06 1.21
C LYS A 323 -13.49 -6.60 0.48
N PRO A 324 -12.43 -6.17 1.18
CA PRO A 324 -11.23 -5.62 0.56
C PRO A 324 -10.30 -6.74 0.08
N ARG A 325 -10.82 -7.57 -0.82
CA ARG A 325 -10.19 -8.71 -1.47
C ARG A 325 -10.28 -8.49 -2.96
N PHE A 326 -9.16 -8.56 -3.67
CA PHE A 326 -9.08 -8.20 -5.09
C PHE A 326 -8.40 -9.32 -5.88
N ASP A 327 -9.02 -9.73 -7.00
CA ASP A 327 -8.49 -10.81 -7.85
C ASP A 327 -7.25 -10.37 -8.63
N SER A 328 -6.99 -9.06 -8.72
CA SER A 328 -5.85 -8.50 -9.45
C SER A 328 -5.40 -7.15 -8.90
N ILE A 329 -4.14 -6.82 -9.10
CA ILE A 329 -3.56 -5.51 -8.76
C ILE A 329 -4.24 -4.36 -9.51
N PRO A 330 -4.54 -4.43 -10.83
CA PRO A 330 -5.30 -3.38 -11.52
C PRO A 330 -6.68 -3.11 -10.90
N GLU A 331 -7.42 -4.16 -10.52
CA GLU A 331 -8.71 -4.00 -9.82
C GLU A 331 -8.52 -3.29 -8.47
N PHE A 332 -7.51 -3.72 -7.70
CA PHE A 332 -7.14 -3.07 -6.45
C PHE A 332 -6.82 -1.58 -6.66
N LEU A 333 -6.00 -1.23 -7.66
CA LEU A 333 -5.61 0.17 -7.93
C LEU A 333 -6.82 1.04 -8.28
N ASP A 334 -7.75 0.53 -9.10
CA ASP A 334 -8.96 1.27 -9.46
C ASP A 334 -9.89 1.50 -8.24
N TRP A 335 -9.99 0.50 -7.35
CA TRP A 335 -10.70 0.63 -6.07
C TRP A 335 -9.98 1.59 -5.12
N TYR A 336 -8.67 1.44 -4.95
CA TYR A 336 -7.85 2.23 -4.04
C TYR A 336 -7.90 3.71 -4.46
N ALA A 337 -7.76 4.04 -5.74
CA ALA A 337 -7.95 5.42 -6.18
C ALA A 337 -9.38 5.98 -6.04
N SER A 338 -10.38 5.12 -5.81
CA SER A 338 -11.77 5.53 -5.52
C SER A 338 -12.07 5.62 -4.04
N TRP A 339 -11.25 5.02 -3.17
CA TRP A 339 -11.50 4.95 -1.74
C TRP A 339 -11.74 6.33 -1.10
N PRO A 340 -11.02 7.42 -1.50
CA PRO A 340 -11.25 8.74 -0.93
C PRO A 340 -12.66 9.28 -1.19
N ASP A 341 -13.31 8.86 -2.27
CA ASP A 341 -14.66 9.31 -2.64
C ASP A 341 -15.74 8.73 -1.69
N TYR A 342 -15.42 7.68 -0.92
CA TYR A 342 -16.33 7.06 0.03
C TYR A 342 -16.26 7.66 1.44
N LEU A 343 -15.31 8.55 1.71
CA LEU A 343 -15.23 9.29 2.97
C LEU A 343 -16.11 10.54 2.92
N ASP A 344 -17.33 10.44 3.45
CA ASP A 344 -18.18 11.62 3.65
C ASP A 344 -17.70 12.48 4.85
N ALA A 345 -18.33 13.64 5.03
CA ALA A 345 -18.00 14.55 6.12
C ALA A 345 -18.14 13.88 7.51
N ARG A 346 -19.07 12.93 7.65
CA ARG A 346 -19.27 12.18 8.90
C ARG A 346 -18.13 11.19 9.14
N GLY A 347 -17.71 10.46 8.11
CA GLY A 347 -16.56 9.57 8.14
C GLY A 347 -15.27 10.32 8.52
N LEU A 348 -15.03 11.48 7.91
CA LEU A 348 -13.89 12.34 8.24
C LEU A 348 -13.91 12.82 9.70
N LEU A 349 -15.08 13.19 10.22
CA LEU A 349 -15.24 13.57 11.63
C LEU A 349 -14.96 12.39 12.57
N SER A 350 -15.43 11.19 12.22
CA SER A 350 -15.18 9.98 12.99
C SER A 350 -13.68 9.66 13.05
N LEU A 351 -12.97 9.68 11.91
CA LEU A 351 -11.51 9.49 11.87
C LEU A 351 -10.79 10.48 12.79
N ARG A 352 -11.17 11.75 12.76
CA ARG A 352 -10.57 12.79 13.62
C ARG A 352 -10.83 12.59 15.11
N ARG A 353 -11.96 12.00 15.48
CA ARG A 353 -12.28 11.69 16.90
C ARG A 353 -11.41 10.55 17.40
N HIS A 354 -11.25 9.50 16.59
CA HIS A 354 -10.39 8.37 16.92
C HIS A 354 -8.92 8.79 17.10
N LEU A 355 -8.40 9.70 16.26
CA LEU A 355 -7.05 10.28 16.45
C LEU A 355 -6.83 10.94 17.81
N LYS A 356 -7.89 11.45 18.45
CA LYS A 356 -7.83 12.08 19.78
C LYS A 356 -8.10 11.10 20.93
N GLY A 357 -8.19 9.80 20.66
CA GLY A 357 -8.54 8.80 21.65
C GLY A 357 -10.00 8.87 22.13
N CYS A 358 -10.90 9.45 21.32
CA CYS A 358 -12.32 9.45 21.62
C CYS A 358 -12.95 8.18 21.04
N GLU A 359 -13.18 7.18 21.90
CA GLU A 359 -13.72 5.85 21.54
C GLU A 359 -15.22 5.86 21.19
N ILE A 360 -15.91 6.98 21.40
CA ILE A 360 -17.37 7.06 21.23
C ILE A 360 -17.70 8.09 20.16
N ASP A 361 -18.57 7.71 19.21
CA ASP A 361 -19.30 8.60 18.31
C ASP A 361 -20.27 9.51 19.10
N CYS A 362 -19.75 10.30 20.04
CA CYS A 362 -20.53 11.25 20.80
C CYS A 362 -20.91 12.42 19.88
N GLU A 363 -22.20 12.78 19.84
CA GLU A 363 -22.71 13.89 19.04
C GLU A 363 -22.30 15.28 19.59
N SER A 364 -21.53 15.32 20.69
CA SER A 364 -21.01 16.56 21.26
C SER A 364 -19.74 17.02 20.55
N ASP A 365 -19.67 18.32 20.23
CA ASP A 365 -18.48 18.98 19.69
C ASP A 365 -17.27 18.83 20.64
N CYS A 366 -16.49 17.76 20.48
CA CYS A 366 -15.19 17.57 21.13
C CYS A 366 -14.10 18.50 20.55
N GLU A 367 -14.48 19.60 19.89
CA GLU A 367 -13.56 20.61 19.37
C GLU A 367 -12.75 21.31 20.48
N MET A 368 -13.14 21.12 21.76
CA MET A 368 -12.61 21.84 22.94
C MET A 368 -11.73 21.00 23.88
N HIS A 369 -11.21 19.86 23.45
CA HIS A 369 -10.12 19.19 24.17
C HIS A 369 -8.79 19.53 23.50
N GLU A 370 -8.15 20.59 23.99
CA GLU A 370 -6.70 20.79 23.92
C GLU A 370 -6.03 19.98 25.05
N PRO A 371 -4.77 19.53 24.88
CA PRO A 371 -4.02 18.81 25.91
C PRO A 371 -3.78 19.61 27.20
#